data_AF-A0A0J1IKW6-F1
#
_entry.id   AF-A0A0J1IKW6-F1
#
_cell.length_a   1.000
_cell.length_b   1.000
_cell.length_c   1.000
_cell.angle_alpha   90.00
_cell.angle_beta   90.00
_cell.angle_gamma   90.00
#
_symmetry.space_group_name_H-M   'P 1'
#
loop_
_entity.id
_entity.type
_entity.pdbx_description
1 polymer ?
#
loop_
_entity_poly.entity_id
_entity_poly.type
_entity_poly.pdbx_seq_one_letter_code
_entity_poly.pdbx_strand_id
1 'polypeptide(L)'
;MFYFSNNKIKQNYLSRIADKLDLFSGRNAGILAVVLKSFQVGGAGYSESVRKRNELCIQLWPAGSKHMASVFSGSEFEVLVALLGKEWAEKFKKIWDRSHDYIYPTGYDRRSFRTKLIETLYLSNSIFKLDAMIDLVANDFSYESYFKQKDNPFVNNPVLPDLLALEIDEGNELVQKWLQDIVYGDNNTGLITHAMIKGLLMSNSSEAHKWVGDLLLAAKLQEGLRQAIVECMDEGSREGFVYLLKLILDHNLARFSSVARALDVWTGLGISAQKPAVLNKCLETAYRCLTEDAFADECINGNDSLLIYMGLWSKAFGEVASTESILKHLLAQAEKYKRMVALFFLRQIKFPLFQHRLAAPLLEDSDKEVKCWVLGNLFPDANRTFLRPELRNGLAKYKTEKVIGSPKELFLKLKNMLDHLQSKELIFHESIFPWCRISTSSDDIIVKMLISITLDDEVTAEKCYFHPTTSDSSSVVGEHPTPW
;
A
#
# COMPACT_ATOMS: atom_id res chain seq x y z
N MET A 1 2.63 -16.32 3.05
CA MET A 1 1.69 -17.28 2.42
C MET A 1 0.54 -16.49 1.83
N PHE A 2 0.19 -16.68 0.55
CA PHE A 2 -0.97 -15.99 -0.02
C PHE A 2 -2.26 -16.55 0.61
N TYR A 3 -3.13 -15.67 1.11
CA TYR A 3 -4.43 -16.07 1.63
C TYR A 3 -5.36 -16.39 0.46
N PHE A 4 -5.71 -17.66 0.30
CA PHE A 4 -6.67 -18.10 -0.70
C PHE A 4 -8.04 -18.28 -0.03
N SER A 5 -8.87 -17.25 -0.14
CA SER A 5 -10.23 -17.24 0.39
C SER A 5 -11.20 -18.12 -0.41
N ASN A 6 -10.74 -18.73 -1.50
CA ASN A 6 -11.58 -19.36 -2.49
C ASN A 6 -11.70 -20.87 -2.26
N ASN A 7 -12.72 -21.28 -1.52
CA ASN A 7 -12.99 -22.68 -1.18
C ASN A 7 -14.47 -23.04 -1.40
N LYS A 8 -14.76 -24.35 -1.44
CA LYS A 8 -16.10 -24.89 -1.70
C LYS A 8 -17.16 -24.41 -0.70
N ILE A 9 -16.77 -24.22 0.57
CA ILE A 9 -17.68 -23.78 1.65
C ILE A 9 -18.16 -22.36 1.35
N LYS A 10 -17.23 -21.44 1.09
CA LYS A 10 -17.55 -20.07 0.68
C LYS A 10 -18.37 -20.00 -0.61
N GLN A 11 -18.05 -20.82 -1.61
CA GLN A 11 -18.84 -20.83 -2.86
C GLN A 11 -20.29 -21.26 -2.61
N ASN A 12 -20.51 -22.31 -1.80
CA ASN A 12 -21.85 -22.72 -1.41
C ASN A 12 -22.58 -21.62 -0.62
N TYR A 13 -21.87 -20.92 0.27
CA TYR A 13 -22.41 -19.81 1.05
C TYR A 13 -22.87 -18.66 0.14
N LEU A 14 -22.03 -18.24 -0.81
CA LEU A 14 -22.37 -17.19 -1.78
C LEU A 14 -23.55 -17.60 -2.68
N SER A 15 -23.65 -18.86 -3.09
CA SER A 15 -24.81 -19.35 -3.88
C SER A 15 -26.12 -19.21 -3.12
N ARG A 16 -26.15 -19.52 -1.81
CA ARG A 16 -27.35 -19.33 -0.97
C ARG A 16 -27.75 -17.86 -0.81
N ILE A 17 -26.78 -16.95 -0.86
CA ILE A 17 -27.05 -15.51 -0.85
C ILE A 17 -27.59 -15.07 -2.21
N ALA A 18 -27.07 -15.62 -3.31
CA ALA A 18 -27.55 -15.32 -4.65
C ALA A 18 -29.04 -15.66 -4.84
N ASP A 19 -29.54 -16.72 -4.21
CA ASP A 19 -30.98 -17.08 -4.20
C ASP A 19 -31.88 -15.99 -3.57
N LYS A 20 -31.29 -15.07 -2.80
CA LYS A 20 -32.00 -13.95 -2.13
C LYS A 20 -31.84 -12.62 -2.86
N LEU A 21 -31.17 -12.58 -4.02
CA LEU A 21 -30.88 -11.34 -4.74
C LEU A 21 -32.16 -10.57 -5.11
N ASP A 22 -33.25 -11.27 -5.43
CA ASP A 22 -34.54 -10.68 -5.79
C ASP A 22 -35.23 -9.93 -4.63
N LEU A 23 -34.75 -10.10 -3.38
CA LEU A 23 -35.21 -9.33 -2.23
C LEU A 23 -34.61 -7.92 -2.17
N PHE A 24 -33.60 -7.64 -2.99
CA PHE A 24 -32.94 -6.34 -3.08
C PHE A 24 -33.45 -5.56 -4.28
N SER A 25 -33.46 -4.23 -4.17
CA SER A 25 -33.82 -3.34 -5.27
C SER A 25 -32.82 -2.20 -5.42
N GLY A 26 -32.85 -1.53 -6.57
CA GLY A 26 -32.04 -0.35 -6.86
C GLY A 26 -30.53 -0.59 -6.71
N ARG A 27 -29.87 0.35 -6.01
CA ARG A 27 -28.41 0.34 -5.82
C ARG A 27 -27.93 -0.88 -5.01
N ASN A 28 -28.71 -1.31 -4.01
CA ASN A 28 -28.36 -2.45 -3.17
C ASN A 28 -28.28 -3.76 -3.98
N ALA A 29 -29.26 -4.00 -4.86
CA ALA A 29 -29.25 -5.13 -5.78
C ALA A 29 -28.02 -5.11 -6.69
N GLY A 30 -27.68 -3.94 -7.22
CA GLY A 30 -26.49 -3.74 -8.05
C GLY A 30 -25.17 -4.04 -7.31
N ILE A 31 -25.02 -3.55 -6.07
CA ILE A 31 -23.84 -3.85 -5.24
C ILE A 31 -23.75 -5.35 -4.97
N LEU A 32 -24.83 -5.97 -4.49
CA LEU A 32 -24.84 -7.39 -4.15
C LEU A 32 -24.52 -8.27 -5.37
N ALA A 33 -25.12 -7.98 -6.53
CA ALA A 33 -24.87 -8.72 -7.76
C ALA A 33 -23.40 -8.64 -8.20
N VAL A 34 -22.77 -7.46 -8.13
CA VAL A 34 -21.37 -7.28 -8.52
C VAL A 34 -20.43 -7.93 -7.51
N VAL A 35 -20.75 -7.91 -6.20
CA VAL A 35 -20.01 -8.64 -5.16
C VAL A 35 -20.04 -10.15 -5.45
N LEU A 36 -21.24 -10.72 -5.67
CA LEU A 36 -21.41 -12.14 -5.99
C LEU A 36 -20.61 -12.52 -7.23
N LYS A 37 -20.73 -11.74 -8.32
CA LYS A 37 -19.97 -11.95 -9.56
C LYS A 37 -18.45 -11.88 -9.35
N SER A 38 -17.99 -11.04 -8.42
CA SER A 38 -16.56 -10.83 -8.14
C SER A 38 -15.94 -11.94 -7.31
N PHE A 39 -16.70 -12.54 -6.39
CA PHE A 39 -16.18 -13.52 -5.43
C PHE A 39 -16.60 -14.97 -5.75
N GLN A 40 -17.58 -15.18 -6.64
CA GLN A 40 -17.91 -16.51 -7.16
C GLN A 40 -16.93 -16.96 -8.26
N VAL A 41 -16.55 -18.23 -8.23
CA VAL A 41 -15.64 -18.83 -9.22
C VAL A 41 -16.40 -19.36 -10.42
N GLY A 42 -16.11 -18.78 -11.59
CA GLY A 42 -15.90 -19.56 -12.81
C GLY A 42 -14.43 -19.40 -13.19
N GLY A 43 -13.77 -20.41 -13.78
CA GLY A 43 -12.33 -20.48 -14.04
C GLY A 43 -11.73 -19.29 -14.83
N ALA A 44 -11.60 -18.16 -14.17
CA ALA A 44 -11.29 -16.87 -14.74
C ALA A 44 -9.77 -16.65 -14.74
N GLY A 45 -9.21 -16.37 -15.92
CA GLY A 45 -7.81 -15.92 -16.02
C GLY A 45 -7.59 -14.58 -15.29
N TYR A 46 -6.32 -14.19 -15.16
CA TYR A 46 -5.90 -12.95 -14.48
C TYR A 46 -6.68 -11.70 -14.96
N SER A 47 -6.87 -11.55 -16.28
CA SER A 47 -7.57 -10.41 -16.87
C SER A 47 -9.04 -10.30 -16.45
N GLU A 48 -9.75 -11.42 -16.37
CA GLU A 48 -11.15 -11.43 -15.94
C GLU A 48 -11.27 -11.12 -14.44
N SER A 49 -10.35 -11.62 -13.62
CA SER A 49 -10.30 -11.31 -12.19
C SER A 49 -10.08 -9.81 -11.95
N VAL A 50 -9.19 -9.20 -12.72
CA VAL A 50 -8.95 -7.74 -12.70
C VAL A 50 -10.20 -6.98 -13.15
N ARG A 51 -10.87 -7.41 -14.23
CA ARG A 51 -12.11 -6.78 -14.70
C ARG A 51 -13.21 -6.80 -13.64
N LYS A 52 -13.46 -7.96 -13.01
CA LYS A 52 -14.47 -8.12 -11.95
C LYS A 52 -14.21 -7.19 -10.77
N ARG A 53 -12.96 -7.14 -10.29
CA ARG A 53 -12.58 -6.21 -9.21
C ARG A 53 -12.79 -4.75 -9.58
N ASN A 54 -12.45 -4.38 -10.81
CA ASN A 54 -12.66 -3.01 -11.29
C ASN A 54 -14.15 -2.65 -11.33
N GLU A 55 -15.01 -3.55 -11.83
CA GLU A 55 -16.47 -3.36 -11.79
C GLU A 55 -16.97 -3.16 -10.35
N LEU A 56 -16.45 -3.92 -9.39
CA LEU A 56 -16.80 -3.77 -7.97
C LEU A 56 -16.34 -2.43 -7.39
N CYS A 57 -15.10 -2.00 -7.66
CA CYS A 57 -14.61 -0.69 -7.26
C CYS A 57 -15.51 0.44 -7.77
N ILE A 58 -15.91 0.39 -9.04
CA ILE A 58 -16.80 1.39 -9.66
C ILE A 58 -18.18 1.40 -8.99
N GLN A 59 -18.73 0.22 -8.71
CA GLN A 59 -20.05 0.09 -8.08
C GLN A 59 -20.05 0.66 -6.65
N LEU A 60 -19.00 0.35 -5.89
CA LEU A 60 -18.82 0.81 -4.52
C LEU A 60 -18.42 2.29 -4.44
N TRP A 61 -17.74 2.83 -5.45
CA TRP A 61 -17.26 4.21 -5.47
C TRP A 61 -17.83 5.02 -6.65
N PRO A 62 -19.13 5.36 -6.62
CA PRO A 62 -19.76 6.14 -7.68
C PRO A 62 -19.18 7.57 -7.75
N ALA A 63 -19.37 8.22 -8.90
CA ALA A 63 -18.92 9.59 -9.13
C ALA A 63 -19.41 10.54 -8.02
N GLY A 64 -18.51 11.37 -7.49
CA GLY A 64 -18.80 12.29 -6.38
C GLY A 64 -18.56 11.71 -4.98
N SER A 65 -18.28 10.42 -4.86
CA SER A 65 -17.88 9.81 -3.57
C SER A 65 -16.54 10.36 -3.11
N LYS A 66 -16.47 10.74 -1.84
CA LYS A 66 -15.26 11.28 -1.20
C LYS A 66 -14.80 10.46 0.00
N HIS A 67 -15.73 9.75 0.65
CA HIS A 67 -15.49 9.11 1.94
C HIS A 67 -15.83 7.62 1.88
N MET A 68 -14.96 6.78 2.44
CA MET A 68 -15.20 5.34 2.60
C MET A 68 -16.47 5.08 3.39
N ALA A 69 -16.72 5.90 4.40
CA ALA A 69 -17.87 5.77 5.30
C ALA A 69 -19.24 5.81 4.58
N SER A 70 -19.32 6.41 3.38
CA SER A 70 -20.59 6.51 2.64
C SER A 70 -20.95 5.25 1.83
N VAL A 71 -20.02 4.31 1.60
CA VAL A 71 -20.25 3.18 0.69
C VAL A 71 -21.32 2.20 1.20
N PHE A 72 -21.30 1.91 2.51
CA PHE A 72 -22.23 1.00 3.18
C PHE A 72 -23.07 1.73 4.24
N SER A 73 -23.35 3.01 4.03
CA SER A 73 -24.22 3.80 4.93
C SER A 73 -25.69 3.69 4.52
N GLY A 74 -26.61 3.91 5.46
CA GLY A 74 -28.05 3.90 5.14
C GLY A 74 -28.53 2.54 4.64
N SER A 75 -29.28 2.53 3.54
CA SER A 75 -29.83 1.31 2.95
C SER A 75 -28.77 0.31 2.49
N GLU A 76 -27.59 0.78 2.08
CA GLU A 76 -26.51 -0.06 1.57
C GLU A 76 -25.90 -0.97 2.65
N PHE A 77 -26.11 -0.64 3.93
CA PHE A 77 -25.71 -1.50 5.05
C PHE A 77 -26.38 -2.88 5.00
N GLU A 78 -27.62 -2.97 4.49
CA GLU A 78 -28.34 -4.25 4.33
C GLU A 78 -27.61 -5.24 3.41
N VAL A 79 -26.76 -4.73 2.50
CA VAL A 79 -25.90 -5.60 1.69
C VAL A 79 -24.85 -6.29 2.55
N LEU A 80 -24.24 -5.59 3.51
CA LEU A 80 -23.32 -6.22 4.47
C LEU A 80 -24.06 -7.22 5.36
N VAL A 81 -25.27 -6.90 5.82
CA VAL A 81 -26.09 -7.80 6.64
C VAL A 81 -26.40 -9.10 5.88
N ALA A 82 -26.74 -9.02 4.59
CA ALA A 82 -26.96 -10.21 3.77
C ALA A 82 -25.68 -11.04 3.54
N LEU A 83 -24.53 -10.38 3.40
CA LEU A 83 -23.24 -11.03 3.15
C LEU A 83 -22.60 -11.65 4.39
N LEU A 84 -22.82 -11.06 5.57
CA LEU A 84 -22.04 -11.35 6.77
C LEU A 84 -22.90 -11.75 7.98
N GLY A 85 -24.22 -11.50 7.92
CA GLY A 85 -25.08 -11.48 9.10
C GLY A 85 -24.90 -10.20 9.91
N LYS A 86 -25.88 -9.89 10.79
CA LYS A 86 -25.96 -8.58 11.46
C LYS A 86 -24.73 -8.24 12.30
N GLU A 87 -24.30 -9.15 13.18
CA GLU A 87 -23.17 -8.93 14.09
C GLU A 87 -21.87 -8.62 13.33
N TRP A 88 -21.53 -9.47 12.35
CA TRP A 88 -20.31 -9.30 11.56
C TRP A 88 -20.39 -8.13 10.60
N ALA A 89 -21.59 -7.77 10.11
CA ALA A 89 -21.79 -6.56 9.31
C ALA A 89 -21.50 -5.29 10.11
N GLU A 90 -21.94 -5.21 11.37
CA GLU A 90 -21.68 -4.08 12.26
C GLU A 90 -20.17 -3.91 12.51
N LYS A 91 -19.46 -5.02 12.80
CA LYS A 91 -17.99 -5.01 12.98
C LYS A 91 -17.27 -4.62 11.68
N PHE A 92 -17.64 -5.24 10.56
CA PHE A 92 -17.00 -4.97 9.28
C PHE A 92 -17.23 -3.54 8.80
N LYS A 93 -18.41 -2.93 9.10
CA LYS A 93 -18.66 -1.52 8.80
C LYS A 93 -17.68 -0.60 9.52
N LYS A 94 -17.39 -0.86 10.81
CA LYS A 94 -16.39 -0.09 11.56
C LYS A 94 -14.99 -0.25 10.96
N ILE A 95 -14.62 -1.48 10.56
CA ILE A 95 -13.34 -1.75 9.87
C ILE A 95 -13.24 -0.99 8.54
N TRP A 96 -14.31 -1.00 7.75
CA TRP A 96 -14.38 -0.29 6.48
C TRP A 96 -14.20 1.22 6.66
N ASP A 97 -14.87 1.80 7.66
CA ASP A 97 -14.84 3.23 7.93
C ASP A 97 -13.47 3.69 8.44
N ARG A 98 -12.78 2.84 9.22
CA ARG A 98 -11.42 3.09 9.75
C ARG A 98 -10.30 2.80 8.75
N SER A 99 -10.62 2.45 7.49
CA SER A 99 -9.61 2.08 6.49
C SER A 99 -8.52 3.16 6.31
N HIS A 100 -8.88 4.45 6.40
CA HIS A 100 -7.96 5.58 6.26
C HIS A 100 -7.09 5.86 7.49
N ASP A 101 -7.31 5.18 8.62
CA ASP A 101 -6.46 5.31 9.81
C ASP A 101 -5.10 4.61 9.62
N TYR A 102 -5.04 3.67 8.66
CA TYR A 102 -3.86 2.86 8.37
C TYR A 102 -3.25 3.22 7.01
N ILE A 103 -2.21 2.49 6.63
CA ILE A 103 -1.52 2.71 5.36
C ILE A 103 -2.36 2.22 4.17
N TYR A 104 -2.30 2.91 3.03
CA TYR A 104 -2.94 2.42 1.79
C TYR A 104 -2.05 1.48 0.97
N PRO A 105 -0.70 1.60 0.92
CA PRO A 105 0.11 0.63 0.20
C PRO A 105 0.11 -0.72 0.90
N THR A 106 0.14 -1.81 0.12
CA THR A 106 0.19 -3.18 0.64
C THR A 106 1.30 -3.99 -0.03
N GLY A 107 1.65 -5.15 0.55
CA GLY A 107 2.65 -6.05 0.00
C GLY A 107 4.10 -5.72 0.39
N TYR A 108 5.05 -6.36 -0.30
CA TYR A 108 6.49 -6.22 -0.02
C TYR A 108 7.02 -4.82 -0.32
N ASP A 109 6.49 -4.18 -1.36
CA ASP A 109 6.88 -2.83 -1.77
C ASP A 109 6.04 -1.71 -1.11
N ARG A 110 5.30 -2.02 -0.04
CA ARG A 110 4.48 -1.03 0.67
C ARG A 110 5.36 0.05 1.29
N ARG A 111 4.78 1.21 1.54
CA ARG A 111 5.38 2.29 2.32
C ARG A 111 4.42 2.66 3.44
N SER A 112 4.96 3.27 4.49
CA SER A 112 4.24 3.68 5.69
C SER A 112 3.33 4.91 5.48
N PHE A 113 2.74 5.05 4.29
CA PHE A 113 2.06 6.26 3.83
C PHE A 113 0.54 6.20 4.05
N ARG A 114 -0.03 7.33 4.45
CA ARG A 114 -1.46 7.50 4.78
C ARG A 114 -2.06 8.72 4.08
N THR A 115 -3.38 8.74 3.94
CA THR A 115 -4.11 9.94 3.53
C THR A 115 -5.56 9.88 4.00
N LYS A 116 -6.09 10.99 4.49
CA LYS A 116 -7.52 11.17 4.79
C LYS A 116 -8.24 11.93 3.67
N LEU A 117 -7.49 12.52 2.74
CA LEU A 117 -8.03 13.32 1.64
C LEU A 117 -8.30 12.51 0.37
N ILE A 118 -7.62 11.38 0.18
CA ILE A 118 -7.69 10.56 -1.04
C ILE A 118 -8.11 9.13 -0.70
N GLU A 119 -9.29 9.01 -0.07
CA GLU A 119 -9.76 7.74 0.50
C GLU A 119 -9.96 6.61 -0.53
N THR A 120 -10.06 6.94 -1.82
CA THR A 120 -10.09 5.95 -2.90
C THR A 120 -8.89 4.99 -2.91
N LEU A 121 -7.73 5.41 -2.37
CA LEU A 121 -6.54 4.56 -2.32
C LEU A 121 -6.73 3.31 -1.43
N TYR A 122 -7.69 3.34 -0.51
CA TYR A 122 -8.00 2.24 0.40
C TYR A 122 -9.01 1.24 -0.15
N LEU A 123 -9.72 1.60 -1.22
CA LEU A 123 -10.88 0.86 -1.70
C LEU A 123 -10.54 -0.58 -2.09
N SER A 124 -9.47 -0.77 -2.86
CA SER A 124 -9.08 -2.12 -3.30
C SER A 124 -8.68 -3.03 -2.15
N ASN A 125 -7.98 -2.51 -1.14
CA ASN A 125 -7.61 -3.30 0.03
C ASN A 125 -8.84 -3.63 0.87
N SER A 126 -9.76 -2.68 1.02
CA SER A 126 -11.00 -2.87 1.78
C SER A 126 -11.94 -3.88 1.12
N ILE A 127 -11.98 -3.93 -0.21
CA ILE A 127 -12.68 -4.99 -0.96
C ILE A 127 -12.05 -6.36 -0.72
N PHE A 128 -10.71 -6.44 -0.66
CA PHE A 128 -10.01 -7.69 -0.33
C PHE A 128 -10.32 -8.15 1.10
N LYS A 129 -10.43 -7.21 2.06
CA LYS A 129 -10.89 -7.50 3.42
C LYS A 129 -12.35 -7.97 3.46
N LEU A 130 -13.25 -7.41 2.65
CA LEU A 130 -14.64 -7.90 2.53
C LEU A 130 -14.68 -9.35 2.04
N ASP A 131 -13.89 -9.68 1.02
CA ASP A 131 -13.77 -11.04 0.48
C ASP A 131 -13.27 -12.04 1.55
N ALA A 132 -12.31 -11.61 2.37
CA ALA A 132 -11.77 -12.40 3.46
C ALA A 132 -12.72 -12.51 4.65
N MET A 133 -13.53 -11.47 4.91
CA MET A 133 -14.56 -11.49 5.94
C MET A 133 -15.69 -12.47 5.61
N ILE A 134 -16.14 -12.50 4.34
CA ILE A 134 -17.11 -13.47 3.85
C ILE A 134 -16.59 -14.90 4.08
N ASP A 135 -15.30 -15.13 3.88
CA ASP A 135 -14.71 -16.44 4.11
C ASP A 135 -14.72 -16.84 5.59
N LEU A 136 -14.48 -15.91 6.52
CA LEU A 136 -14.64 -16.17 7.96
C LEU A 136 -16.08 -16.56 8.30
N VAL A 137 -17.06 -15.77 7.83
CA VAL A 137 -18.48 -16.00 8.11
C VAL A 137 -18.96 -17.32 7.50
N ALA A 138 -18.54 -17.64 6.27
CA ALA A 138 -18.92 -18.88 5.59
C ALA A 138 -18.43 -20.14 6.32
N ASN A 139 -17.36 -20.02 7.12
CA ASN A 139 -16.76 -21.11 7.89
C ASN A 139 -17.05 -21.01 9.39
N ASP A 140 -18.11 -20.30 9.80
CA ASP A 140 -18.56 -20.19 11.19
C ASP A 140 -17.43 -19.75 12.15
N PHE A 141 -16.63 -18.76 11.73
CA PHE A 141 -15.52 -18.24 12.54
C PHE A 141 -15.95 -17.80 13.94
N SER A 142 -15.10 -18.09 14.92
CA SER A 142 -15.21 -17.57 16.29
C SER A 142 -13.83 -17.21 16.82
N TYR A 143 -13.74 -16.25 17.74
CA TYR A 143 -12.46 -15.95 18.39
C TYR A 143 -11.96 -17.14 19.23
N GLU A 144 -12.87 -17.89 19.86
CA GLU A 144 -12.47 -19.07 20.64
C GLU A 144 -11.77 -20.12 19.78
N SER A 145 -12.34 -20.46 18.61
CA SER A 145 -11.68 -21.35 17.66
C SER A 145 -10.38 -20.73 17.15
N TYR A 146 -10.32 -19.41 16.97
CA TYR A 146 -9.12 -18.73 16.50
C TYR A 146 -7.92 -18.91 17.44
N PHE A 147 -8.14 -18.71 18.74
CA PHE A 147 -7.09 -18.75 19.76
C PHE A 147 -6.77 -20.15 20.27
N LYS A 148 -7.73 -21.09 20.25
CA LYS A 148 -7.55 -22.43 20.82
C LYS A 148 -7.15 -23.51 19.82
N GLN A 149 -7.44 -23.34 18.53
CA GLN A 149 -7.09 -24.34 17.51
C GLN A 149 -5.65 -24.17 17.05
N LYS A 150 -4.87 -25.27 17.13
CA LYS A 150 -3.46 -25.28 16.74
C LYS A 150 -3.24 -25.08 15.23
N ASP A 151 -4.09 -25.70 14.40
CA ASP A 151 -3.99 -25.68 12.93
C ASP A 151 -5.08 -24.79 12.32
N ASN A 152 -5.13 -23.54 12.75
CA ASN A 152 -6.16 -22.60 12.32
C ASN A 152 -5.94 -22.15 10.86
N PRO A 153 -6.86 -22.45 9.92
CA PRO A 153 -6.70 -22.08 8.51
C PRO A 153 -6.76 -20.57 8.27
N PHE A 154 -7.28 -19.81 9.23
CA PHE A 154 -7.46 -18.37 9.14
C PHE A 154 -6.28 -17.57 9.69
N VAL A 155 -5.19 -18.20 10.13
CA VAL A 155 -4.02 -17.50 10.73
C VAL A 155 -3.48 -16.35 9.86
N ASN A 156 -3.61 -16.46 8.53
CA ASN A 156 -3.18 -15.47 7.56
C ASN A 156 -4.34 -14.65 6.94
N ASN A 157 -5.55 -14.70 7.52
CA ASN A 157 -6.68 -13.95 7.01
C ASN A 157 -6.43 -12.44 7.19
N PRO A 158 -6.51 -11.63 6.12
CA PRO A 158 -6.14 -10.22 6.13
C PRO A 158 -7.07 -9.30 6.92
N VAL A 159 -8.28 -9.75 7.32
CA VAL A 159 -9.21 -8.94 8.14
C VAL A 159 -9.01 -9.14 9.64
N LEU A 160 -8.28 -10.18 10.05
CA LEU A 160 -8.04 -10.47 11.47
C LEU A 160 -7.31 -9.36 12.23
N PRO A 161 -6.27 -8.70 11.68
CA PRO A 161 -5.66 -7.56 12.37
C PRO A 161 -6.69 -6.49 12.73
N ASP A 162 -7.58 -6.14 11.79
CA ASP A 162 -8.61 -5.14 12.01
C ASP A 162 -9.66 -5.59 13.04
N LEU A 163 -10.07 -6.86 13.00
CA LEU A 163 -10.98 -7.43 14.00
C LEU A 163 -10.37 -7.39 15.39
N LEU A 164 -9.13 -7.86 15.54
CA LEU A 164 -8.44 -7.85 16.84
C LEU A 164 -8.24 -6.42 17.37
N ALA A 165 -7.86 -5.48 16.52
CA ALA A 165 -7.76 -4.07 16.89
C ALA A 165 -9.10 -3.51 17.38
N LEU A 166 -10.19 -3.83 16.69
CA LEU A 166 -11.54 -3.42 17.08
C LEU A 166 -11.96 -4.01 18.43
N GLU A 167 -11.71 -5.31 18.68
CA GLU A 167 -12.03 -5.95 19.95
C GLU A 167 -11.23 -5.35 21.13
N ILE A 168 -9.97 -4.99 20.90
CA ILE A 168 -9.15 -4.30 21.91
C ILE A 168 -9.74 -2.91 22.21
N ASP A 169 -10.04 -2.13 21.17
CA ASP A 169 -10.59 -0.78 21.31
C ASP A 169 -11.98 -0.76 21.97
N GLU A 170 -12.77 -1.81 21.77
CA GLU A 170 -14.11 -1.97 22.35
C GLU A 170 -14.11 -2.62 23.75
N GLY A 171 -12.94 -2.94 24.30
CA GLY A 171 -12.83 -3.46 25.65
C GLY A 171 -13.24 -4.93 25.80
N ASN A 172 -13.12 -5.76 24.75
CA ASN A 172 -13.41 -7.19 24.85
C ASN A 172 -12.36 -7.91 25.73
N GLU A 173 -12.70 -8.08 27.00
CA GLU A 173 -11.82 -8.68 28.03
C GLU A 173 -11.34 -10.08 27.66
N LEU A 174 -12.17 -10.88 26.98
CA LEU A 174 -11.82 -12.26 26.63
C LEU A 174 -10.75 -12.31 25.54
N VAL A 175 -10.89 -11.49 24.50
CA VAL A 175 -9.88 -11.38 23.43
C VAL A 175 -8.59 -10.79 23.96
N GLN A 176 -8.66 -9.75 24.79
CA GLN A 176 -7.49 -9.14 25.41
C GLN A 176 -6.75 -10.14 26.30
N LYS A 177 -7.47 -10.93 27.10
CA LYS A 177 -6.88 -11.98 27.93
C LYS A 177 -6.16 -13.04 27.09
N TRP A 178 -6.76 -13.54 26.01
CA TRP A 178 -6.08 -14.50 25.14
C TRP A 178 -4.82 -13.93 24.49
N LEU A 179 -4.86 -12.67 24.05
CA LEU A 179 -3.67 -12.00 23.52
C LEU A 179 -2.59 -11.87 24.60
N GLN A 180 -2.96 -11.43 25.80
CA GLN A 180 -2.04 -11.29 26.93
C GLN A 180 -1.41 -12.63 27.34
N ASP A 181 -2.21 -13.69 27.45
CA ASP A 181 -1.75 -15.04 27.77
C ASP A 181 -0.75 -15.55 26.71
N ILE A 182 -0.97 -15.24 25.42
CA ILE A 182 -0.03 -15.58 24.35
C ILE A 182 1.24 -14.73 24.42
N VAL A 183 1.13 -13.43 24.67
CA VAL A 183 2.27 -12.49 24.77
C VAL A 183 3.23 -12.91 25.88
N TYR A 184 2.70 -13.18 27.08
CA TYR A 184 3.48 -13.45 28.28
C TYR A 184 3.66 -14.94 28.59
N GLY A 185 3.06 -15.84 27.80
CA GLY A 185 3.20 -17.27 27.96
C GLY A 185 4.57 -17.81 27.51
N ASP A 186 5.02 -18.89 28.16
CA ASP A 186 6.34 -19.50 27.92
C ASP A 186 6.56 -20.04 26.49
N ASN A 187 5.48 -20.30 25.74
CA ASN A 187 5.52 -20.80 24.37
C ASN A 187 5.07 -19.76 23.32
N ASN A 188 5.22 -18.46 23.64
CA ASN A 188 4.76 -17.35 22.80
C ASN A 188 5.26 -17.42 21.35
N THR A 189 6.48 -17.91 21.11
CA THR A 189 7.14 -17.93 19.79
C THR A 189 6.40 -18.79 18.76
N GLY A 190 5.71 -19.83 19.21
CA GLY A 190 4.93 -20.72 18.36
C GLY A 190 3.44 -20.35 18.25
N LEU A 191 2.97 -19.38 19.04
CA LEU A 191 1.56 -19.01 19.14
C LEU A 191 1.27 -17.59 18.65
N ILE A 192 2.20 -16.66 18.82
CA ILE A 192 2.03 -15.28 18.37
C ILE A 192 2.10 -15.24 16.84
N THR A 193 1.08 -14.63 16.23
CA THR A 193 0.95 -14.54 14.77
C THR A 193 1.16 -13.11 14.31
N HIS A 194 1.51 -12.92 13.03
CA HIS A 194 1.55 -11.57 12.45
C HIS A 194 0.21 -10.83 12.56
N ALA A 195 -0.92 -11.56 12.48
CA ALA A 195 -2.23 -10.95 12.63
C ALA A 195 -2.46 -10.38 14.04
N MET A 196 -2.01 -11.10 15.07
CA MET A 196 -2.06 -10.64 16.47
C MET A 196 -1.16 -9.43 16.70
N ILE A 197 0.09 -9.47 16.22
CA ILE A 197 1.04 -8.34 16.35
C ILE A 197 0.46 -7.10 15.67
N LYS A 198 -0.04 -7.22 14.43
CA LYS A 198 -0.68 -6.10 13.72
C LYS A 198 -1.91 -5.60 14.46
N GLY A 199 -2.80 -6.47 14.93
CA GLY A 199 -4.00 -6.06 15.66
C GLY A 199 -3.69 -5.29 16.93
N LEU A 200 -2.67 -5.72 17.69
CA LEU A 200 -2.17 -4.98 18.86
C LEU A 200 -1.65 -3.59 18.48
N LEU A 201 -0.86 -3.48 17.41
CA LEU A 201 -0.29 -2.21 16.93
C LEU A 201 -1.30 -1.30 16.24
N MET A 202 -2.37 -1.85 15.67
CA MET A 202 -3.44 -1.10 15.01
C MET A 202 -4.43 -0.51 16.02
N SER A 203 -4.59 -1.13 17.19
CA SER A 203 -5.45 -0.61 18.25
C SER A 203 -5.01 0.79 18.73
N ASN A 204 -5.90 1.51 19.39
CA ASN A 204 -5.61 2.76 20.07
C ASN A 204 -5.08 2.53 21.51
N SER A 205 -4.85 1.29 21.91
CA SER A 205 -4.43 0.95 23.27
C SER A 205 -2.91 1.05 23.43
N SER A 206 -2.47 2.02 24.24
CA SER A 206 -1.07 2.13 24.66
C SER A 206 -0.58 0.88 25.40
N GLU A 207 -1.48 0.17 26.09
CA GLU A 207 -1.14 -1.08 26.77
C GLU A 207 -0.88 -2.21 25.76
N ALA A 208 -1.70 -2.33 24.71
CA ALA A 208 -1.45 -3.28 23.62
C ALA A 208 -0.12 -2.99 22.91
N HIS A 209 0.21 -1.70 22.68
CA HIS A 209 1.52 -1.31 22.16
C HIS A 209 2.66 -1.73 23.09
N LYS A 210 2.47 -1.57 24.41
CA LYS A 210 3.43 -2.02 25.41
C LYS A 210 3.65 -3.53 25.37
N TRP A 211 2.60 -4.34 25.22
CA TRP A 211 2.73 -5.79 25.08
C TRP A 211 3.63 -6.20 23.90
N VAL A 212 3.49 -5.52 22.75
CA VAL A 212 4.37 -5.74 21.59
C VAL A 212 5.80 -5.26 21.86
N GLY A 213 5.95 -4.12 22.56
CA GLY A 213 7.27 -3.64 23.00
C GLY A 213 7.98 -4.61 23.94
N ASP A 214 7.26 -5.16 24.92
CA ASP A 214 7.78 -6.15 25.85
C ASP A 214 8.23 -7.41 25.09
N LEU A 215 7.46 -7.87 24.10
CA LEU A 215 7.86 -8.97 23.19
C LEU A 215 9.14 -8.63 22.41
N LEU A 216 9.23 -7.43 21.84
CA LEU A 216 10.39 -6.99 21.06
C LEU A 216 11.67 -7.01 21.91
N LEU A 217 11.59 -6.54 23.16
CA LEU A 217 12.72 -6.53 24.10
C LEU A 217 13.06 -7.94 24.61
N ALA A 218 12.04 -8.80 24.78
CA ALA A 218 12.22 -10.18 25.19
C ALA A 218 12.79 -11.08 24.09
N ALA A 219 12.57 -10.73 22.81
CA ALA A 219 13.02 -11.46 21.64
C ALA A 219 14.54 -11.38 21.44
N LYS A 220 15.36 -11.76 22.43
CA LYS A 220 16.83 -11.67 22.41
C LYS A 220 17.48 -12.60 21.38
N LEU A 221 17.12 -13.88 21.40
CA LEU A 221 17.66 -14.90 20.47
C LEU A 221 16.66 -15.33 19.40
N GLN A 222 15.43 -14.81 19.44
CA GLN A 222 14.36 -15.16 18.51
C GLN A 222 14.32 -14.17 17.34
N GLU A 223 15.17 -14.36 16.32
CA GLU A 223 15.21 -13.49 15.13
C GLU A 223 13.86 -13.45 14.42
N GLY A 224 13.18 -14.59 14.29
CA GLY A 224 11.86 -14.67 13.66
C GLY A 224 10.82 -13.79 14.35
N LEU A 225 10.80 -13.75 15.69
CA LEU A 225 9.87 -12.89 16.44
C LEU A 225 10.24 -11.42 16.29
N ARG A 226 11.52 -11.05 16.41
CA ARG A 226 11.98 -9.67 16.17
C ARG A 226 11.54 -9.19 14.79
N GLN A 227 11.84 -9.99 13.77
CA GLN A 227 11.48 -9.71 12.39
C GLN A 227 9.96 -9.55 12.25
N ALA A 228 9.18 -10.47 12.81
CA ALA A 228 7.72 -10.41 12.72
C ALA A 228 7.14 -9.11 13.30
N ILE A 229 7.75 -8.57 14.35
CA ILE A 229 7.36 -7.30 14.97
C ILE A 229 7.79 -6.11 14.11
N VAL A 230 9.09 -5.97 13.84
CA VAL A 230 9.61 -4.76 13.17
C VAL A 230 9.13 -4.68 11.72
N GLU A 231 8.97 -5.79 11.01
CA GLU A 231 8.52 -5.72 9.62
C GLU A 231 7.05 -5.33 9.45
N CYS A 232 6.23 -5.32 10.50
CA CYS A 232 4.81 -4.96 10.39
C CYS A 232 4.38 -3.71 11.16
N MET A 233 5.29 -3.05 11.87
CA MET A 233 4.94 -1.88 12.67
C MET A 233 4.43 -0.69 11.86
N ASP A 234 4.82 -0.57 10.58
CA ASP A 234 4.31 0.45 9.66
C ASP A 234 2.82 0.33 9.35
N GLU A 235 2.27 -0.88 9.48
CA GLU A 235 0.87 -1.19 9.25
C GLU A 235 -0.02 -0.86 10.47
N GLY A 236 0.59 -0.55 11.62
CA GLY A 236 -0.11 -0.16 12.84
C GLY A 236 -0.58 1.30 12.87
N SER A 237 -1.05 1.72 14.05
CA SER A 237 -1.35 3.11 14.39
C SER A 237 -0.08 3.97 14.38
N ARG A 238 -0.25 5.30 14.30
CA ARG A 238 0.87 6.24 14.42
C ARG A 238 1.57 6.08 15.76
N GLU A 239 0.77 5.95 16.82
CA GLU A 239 1.21 5.87 18.21
C GLU A 239 2.02 4.58 18.44
N GLY A 240 1.53 3.45 17.93
CA GLY A 240 2.24 2.17 17.99
C GLY A 240 3.57 2.19 17.24
N PHE A 241 3.59 2.81 16.05
CA PHE A 241 4.83 2.98 15.27
C PHE A 241 5.87 3.83 16.02
N VAL A 242 5.47 5.02 16.51
CA VAL A 242 6.38 5.93 17.23
C VAL A 242 6.91 5.29 18.52
N TYR A 243 6.06 4.55 19.24
CA TYR A 243 6.45 3.80 20.43
C TYR A 243 7.54 2.75 20.13
N LEU A 244 7.33 1.89 19.12
CA LEU A 244 8.32 0.88 18.76
C LEU A 244 9.60 1.49 18.18
N LEU A 245 9.49 2.58 17.40
CA LEU A 245 10.66 3.27 16.85
C LEU A 245 11.54 3.84 17.97
N LYS A 246 10.91 4.37 19.03
CA LYS A 246 11.62 4.83 20.22
C LYS A 246 12.35 3.68 20.93
N LEU A 247 11.70 2.53 21.11
CA LEU A 247 12.36 1.34 21.69
C LEU A 247 13.53 0.85 20.85
N ILE A 248 13.41 0.88 19.52
CA ILE A 248 14.51 0.52 18.60
C ILE A 248 15.73 1.41 18.84
N LEU A 249 15.52 2.72 19.00
CA LEU A 249 16.59 3.69 19.28
C LEU A 249 17.17 3.49 20.68
N ASP A 250 16.33 3.44 21.72
CA ASP A 250 16.75 3.39 23.12
C ASP A 250 17.51 2.11 23.48
N HIS A 251 17.16 0.99 22.83
CA HIS A 251 17.78 -0.32 23.06
C HIS A 251 18.80 -0.72 22.00
N ASN A 252 19.18 0.20 21.10
CA ASN A 252 20.15 -0.03 20.02
C ASN A 252 19.81 -1.29 19.19
N LEU A 253 18.54 -1.43 18.83
CA LEU A 253 18.05 -2.58 18.05
C LEU A 253 18.41 -2.46 16.56
N ALA A 254 18.86 -1.28 16.10
CA ALA A 254 19.36 -1.06 14.75
C ALA A 254 20.52 -1.99 14.34
N ARG A 255 21.19 -2.63 15.30
CA ARG A 255 22.21 -3.67 15.05
C ARG A 255 21.65 -4.95 14.41
N PHE A 256 20.33 -5.18 14.47
CA PHE A 256 19.70 -6.34 13.87
C PHE A 256 19.32 -6.06 12.41
N SER A 257 19.62 -7.01 11.51
CA SER A 257 19.36 -6.85 10.08
C SER A 257 17.87 -6.73 9.74
N SER A 258 16.99 -7.32 10.56
CA SER A 258 15.54 -7.14 10.47
C SER A 258 15.10 -5.68 10.59
N VAL A 259 15.77 -4.86 11.43
CA VAL A 259 15.46 -3.43 11.54
C VAL A 259 15.85 -2.67 10.27
N ALA A 260 17.01 -2.99 9.69
CA ALA A 260 17.45 -2.36 8.44
C ALA A 260 16.51 -2.68 7.27
N ARG A 261 16.07 -3.94 7.15
CA ARG A 261 15.08 -4.37 6.15
C ARG A 261 13.72 -3.72 6.38
N ALA A 262 13.27 -3.65 7.63
CA ALA A 262 12.01 -3.02 7.96
C ALA A 262 12.02 -1.53 7.58
N LEU A 263 13.09 -0.81 7.88
CA LEU A 263 13.26 0.57 7.45
C LEU A 263 13.20 0.71 5.92
N ASP A 264 13.79 -0.21 5.17
CA ASP A 264 13.70 -0.24 3.71
C ASP A 264 12.29 -0.45 3.20
N VAL A 265 11.50 -1.29 3.86
CA VAL A 265 10.08 -1.44 3.55
C VAL A 265 9.35 -0.13 3.83
N TRP A 266 9.43 0.42 5.04
CA TRP A 266 8.63 1.59 5.42
C TRP A 266 8.95 2.82 4.59
N THR A 267 10.21 2.97 4.18
CA THR A 267 10.73 4.16 3.50
C THR A 267 10.94 3.97 2.01
N GLY A 268 11.41 2.81 1.54
CA GLY A 268 11.82 2.59 0.16
C GLY A 268 13.22 3.05 -0.21
N LEU A 269 14.09 3.31 0.78
CA LEU A 269 15.44 3.85 0.57
C LEU A 269 16.45 2.84 0.01
N GLY A 270 16.32 1.55 0.33
CA GLY A 270 17.28 0.51 -0.10
C GLY A 270 18.62 0.58 0.64
N ILE A 271 18.60 0.91 1.94
CA ILE A 271 19.76 1.12 2.81
C ILE A 271 20.13 -0.10 3.66
N SER A 272 19.48 -1.25 3.50
CA SER A 272 19.77 -2.47 4.29
C SER A 272 21.22 -2.96 4.18
N ALA A 273 21.91 -2.72 3.06
CA ALA A 273 23.33 -3.02 2.87
C ALA A 273 24.29 -1.89 3.29
N GLN A 274 23.77 -0.79 3.83
CA GLN A 274 24.57 0.39 4.20
C GLN A 274 25.18 0.29 5.58
N LYS A 275 26.14 1.19 5.84
CA LYS A 275 26.83 1.29 7.13
C LYS A 275 25.82 1.61 8.24
N PRO A 276 26.01 1.07 9.46
CA PRO A 276 25.13 1.35 10.61
C PRO A 276 24.89 2.84 10.89
N ALA A 277 25.87 3.70 10.60
CA ALA A 277 25.73 5.15 10.75
C ALA A 277 24.62 5.76 9.85
N VAL A 278 24.45 5.23 8.63
CA VAL A 278 23.38 5.68 7.72
C VAL A 278 22.03 5.21 8.23
N LEU A 279 21.95 3.96 8.68
CA LEU A 279 20.75 3.39 9.29
C LEU A 279 20.31 4.18 10.53
N ASN A 280 21.22 4.44 11.47
CA ASN A 280 20.94 5.22 12.67
C ASN A 280 20.52 6.64 12.33
N LYS A 281 21.22 7.31 11.40
CA LYS A 281 20.82 8.64 10.93
C LYS A 281 19.39 8.65 10.42
N CYS A 282 18.98 7.66 9.62
CA CYS A 282 17.60 7.55 9.14
C CYS A 282 16.60 7.30 10.26
N LEU A 283 16.87 6.39 11.20
CA LEU A 283 15.97 6.08 12.32
C LEU A 283 15.80 7.28 13.27
N GLU A 284 16.90 7.96 13.61
CA GLU A 284 16.87 9.18 14.42
C GLU A 284 16.12 10.29 13.70
N THR A 285 16.40 10.50 12.41
CA THR A 285 15.68 11.50 11.60
C THR A 285 14.19 11.17 11.51
N ALA A 286 13.82 9.91 11.29
CA ALA A 286 12.43 9.46 11.27
C ALA A 286 11.73 9.79 12.59
N TYR A 287 12.34 9.45 13.72
CA TYR A 287 11.76 9.70 15.03
C TYR A 287 11.55 11.19 15.28
N ARG A 288 12.60 12.00 15.08
CA ARG A 288 12.54 13.45 15.27
C ARG A 288 11.52 14.11 14.35
N CYS A 289 11.45 13.72 13.07
CA CYS A 289 10.46 14.27 12.15
C CYS A 289 9.01 13.92 12.55
N LEU A 290 8.79 12.83 13.29
CA LEU A 290 7.47 12.42 13.77
C LEU A 290 7.09 13.01 15.13
N THR A 291 8.06 13.51 15.90
CA THR A 291 7.84 14.00 17.28
C THR A 291 8.19 15.48 17.50
N GLU A 292 8.91 16.11 16.57
CA GLU A 292 9.31 17.53 16.63
C GLU A 292 8.65 18.29 15.47
N ASP A 293 7.73 19.22 15.77
CA ASP A 293 6.85 19.86 14.78
C ASP A 293 7.59 20.53 13.59
N ALA A 294 8.76 21.14 13.83
CA ALA A 294 9.50 21.90 12.83
C ALA A 294 10.58 21.09 12.10
N PHE A 295 11.03 19.96 12.66
CA PHE A 295 12.24 19.29 12.21
C PHE A 295 12.10 18.70 10.79
N ALA A 296 10.90 18.24 10.44
CA ALA A 296 10.61 17.77 9.08
C ALA A 296 10.81 18.88 8.03
N ASP A 297 10.40 20.11 8.34
CA ASP A 297 10.53 21.25 7.42
C ASP A 297 11.99 21.75 7.35
N GLU A 298 12.73 21.70 8.44
CA GLU A 298 14.19 21.93 8.43
C GLU A 298 14.92 20.93 7.52
N CYS A 299 14.57 19.64 7.64
CA CYS A 299 15.13 18.60 6.78
C CYS A 299 14.84 18.85 5.29
N ILE A 300 13.60 19.20 4.96
CA ILE A 300 13.14 19.45 3.58
C ILE A 300 13.82 20.68 2.97
N ASN A 301 14.02 21.74 3.75
CA ASN A 301 14.65 22.98 3.28
C ASN A 301 16.19 22.94 3.30
N GLY A 302 16.77 21.87 3.86
CA GLY A 302 18.20 21.66 3.94
C GLY A 302 18.86 21.28 2.60
N ASN A 303 20.12 20.86 2.70
CA ASN A 303 20.95 20.49 1.54
C ASN A 303 21.35 19.01 1.51
N ASP A 304 20.97 18.24 2.52
CA ASP A 304 21.27 16.81 2.61
C ASP A 304 20.12 15.99 1.99
N SER A 305 20.36 15.37 0.84
CA SER A 305 19.36 14.57 0.12
C SER A 305 18.69 13.51 0.99
N LEU A 306 19.42 12.90 1.94
CA LEU A 306 18.85 11.87 2.80
C LEU A 306 17.90 12.49 3.81
N LEU A 307 18.25 13.64 4.38
CA LEU A 307 17.36 14.37 5.30
C LEU A 307 16.14 14.91 4.55
N ILE A 308 16.30 15.51 3.37
CA ILE A 308 15.18 15.97 2.53
C ILE A 308 14.21 14.81 2.28
N TYR A 309 14.73 13.63 1.92
CA TYR A 309 13.93 12.44 1.73
C TYR A 309 13.16 12.03 3.00
N MET A 310 13.84 11.95 4.15
CA MET A 310 13.21 11.57 5.41
C MET A 310 12.16 12.59 5.88
N GLY A 311 12.37 13.87 5.60
CA GLY A 311 11.38 14.92 5.81
C GLY A 311 10.13 14.68 4.95
N LEU A 312 10.29 14.46 3.63
CA LEU A 312 9.17 14.11 2.74
C LEU A 312 8.43 12.84 3.19
N TRP A 313 9.18 11.79 3.58
CA TRP A 313 8.64 10.56 4.13
C TRP A 313 7.77 10.82 5.36
N SER A 314 8.23 11.65 6.30
CA SER A 314 7.47 11.95 7.52
C SER A 314 6.17 12.71 7.24
N LYS A 315 6.15 13.61 6.26
CA LYS A 315 4.92 14.30 5.83
C LYS A 315 3.92 13.30 5.22
N ALA A 316 4.39 12.39 4.37
CA ALA A 316 3.55 11.33 3.79
C ALA A 316 3.15 10.22 4.77
N PHE A 317 3.93 10.00 5.84
CA PHE A 317 3.55 9.09 6.92
C PHE A 317 2.24 9.52 7.58
N GLY A 318 2.01 10.84 7.68
CA GLY A 318 0.76 11.43 8.17
C GLY A 318 -0.27 11.66 7.06
N GLU A 319 0.09 12.42 6.02
CA GLU A 319 -0.83 12.81 4.94
C GLU A 319 -0.06 13.02 3.63
N VAL A 320 -0.14 12.06 2.71
CA VAL A 320 0.51 12.11 1.39
C VAL A 320 0.11 13.35 0.59
N ALA A 321 -1.16 13.77 0.66
CA ALA A 321 -1.61 14.93 -0.11
C ALA A 321 -0.88 16.23 0.30
N SER A 322 -0.39 16.31 1.54
CA SER A 322 0.41 17.45 2.02
C SER A 322 1.76 17.60 1.30
N THR A 323 2.25 16.53 0.66
CA THR A 323 3.53 16.56 -0.05
C THR A 323 3.46 17.24 -1.41
N GLU A 324 2.27 17.49 -1.97
CA GLU A 324 2.13 17.99 -3.34
C GLU A 324 2.80 19.35 -3.55
N SER A 325 2.55 20.32 -2.67
CA SER A 325 3.17 21.65 -2.77
C SER A 325 4.68 21.60 -2.58
N ILE A 326 5.14 20.78 -1.64
CA ILE A 326 6.55 20.57 -1.32
C ILE A 326 7.28 19.96 -2.53
N LEU A 327 6.69 18.93 -3.15
CA LEU A 327 7.24 18.29 -4.33
C LEU A 327 7.28 19.25 -5.51
N LYS A 328 6.21 20.02 -5.77
CA LYS A 328 6.23 21.05 -6.82
C LYS A 328 7.34 22.07 -6.61
N HIS A 329 7.55 22.49 -5.36
CA HIS A 329 8.64 23.41 -5.02
C HIS A 329 10.02 22.81 -5.29
N LEU A 330 10.28 21.57 -4.81
CA LEU A 330 11.54 20.88 -5.00
C LEU A 330 11.84 20.57 -6.48
N LEU A 331 10.82 20.17 -7.24
CA LEU A 331 10.92 19.88 -8.68
C LEU A 331 11.21 21.13 -9.53
N ALA A 332 10.92 22.33 -9.00
CA ALA A 332 11.21 23.60 -9.67
C ALA A 332 12.59 24.20 -9.30
N GLN A 333 13.33 23.58 -8.38
CA GLN A 333 14.64 24.09 -7.94
C GLN A 333 15.69 23.98 -9.05
N ALA A 334 16.66 24.90 -9.05
CA ALA A 334 17.78 24.87 -10.00
C ALA A 334 18.75 23.71 -9.68
N GLU A 335 18.87 23.35 -8.41
CA GLU A 335 19.75 22.29 -7.93
C GLU A 335 19.22 20.92 -8.34
N LYS A 336 20.02 20.23 -9.17
CA LYS A 336 19.70 18.90 -9.70
C LYS A 336 19.31 17.90 -8.59
N TYR A 337 20.07 17.85 -7.49
CA TYR A 337 19.83 16.87 -6.42
C TYR A 337 18.46 17.04 -5.75
N LYS A 338 17.94 18.28 -5.64
CA LYS A 338 16.60 18.56 -5.08
C LYS A 338 15.49 18.02 -5.98
N ARG A 339 15.61 18.22 -7.29
CA ARG A 339 14.66 17.64 -8.26
C ARG A 339 14.71 16.12 -8.24
N MET A 340 15.92 15.56 -8.19
CA MET A 340 16.12 14.13 -8.20
C MET A 340 15.63 13.43 -6.92
N VAL A 341 15.88 13.98 -5.72
CA VAL A 341 15.33 13.41 -4.47
C VAL A 341 13.80 13.47 -4.45
N ALA A 342 13.21 14.54 -5.00
CA ALA A 342 11.76 14.64 -5.15
C ALA A 342 11.20 13.56 -6.09
N LEU A 343 11.84 13.30 -7.24
CA LEU A 343 11.45 12.23 -8.17
C LEU A 343 11.68 10.82 -7.57
N PHE A 344 12.76 10.63 -6.80
CA PHE A 344 13.02 9.40 -6.08
C PHE A 344 11.91 9.11 -5.07
N PHE A 345 11.53 10.11 -4.26
CA PHE A 345 10.41 10.02 -3.32
C PHE A 345 9.08 9.79 -4.01
N LEU A 346 8.79 10.53 -5.08
CA LEU A 346 7.56 10.43 -5.84
C LEU A 346 7.29 8.97 -6.28
N ARG A 347 8.32 8.26 -6.73
CA ARG A 347 8.24 6.85 -7.15
C ARG A 347 7.78 5.91 -6.01
N GLN A 348 8.00 6.30 -4.76
CA GLN A 348 7.62 5.52 -3.59
C GLN A 348 6.15 5.73 -3.19
N ILE A 349 5.48 6.79 -3.65
CA ILE A 349 4.12 7.16 -3.20
C ILE A 349 3.07 6.10 -3.56
N LYS A 350 3.31 5.18 -4.51
CA LYS A 350 2.30 4.19 -4.95
C LYS A 350 0.92 4.79 -5.32
N PHE A 351 0.90 6.05 -5.75
CA PHE A 351 -0.27 6.71 -6.34
C PHE A 351 0.05 7.10 -7.80
N PRO A 352 -0.23 6.21 -8.78
CA PRO A 352 0.30 6.33 -10.14
C PRO A 352 -0.05 7.64 -10.86
N LEU A 353 -1.28 8.13 -10.69
CA LEU A 353 -1.73 9.37 -11.32
C LEU A 353 -0.99 10.60 -10.78
N PHE A 354 -0.77 10.64 -9.47
CA PHE A 354 0.00 11.69 -8.80
C PHE A 354 1.47 11.68 -9.21
N GLN A 355 2.07 10.49 -9.32
CA GLN A 355 3.43 10.30 -9.83
C GLN A 355 3.58 10.84 -11.25
N HIS A 356 2.73 10.36 -12.15
CA HIS A 356 2.72 10.80 -13.54
C HIS A 356 2.55 12.33 -13.62
N ARG A 357 1.60 12.88 -12.86
CA ARG A 357 1.29 14.30 -12.86
C ARG A 357 2.44 15.20 -12.47
N LEU A 358 3.14 14.87 -11.40
CA LEU A 358 4.23 15.72 -10.93
C LEU A 358 5.51 15.52 -11.75
N ALA A 359 5.72 14.33 -12.33
CA ALA A 359 6.93 14.03 -13.08
C ALA A 359 6.89 14.49 -14.55
N ALA A 360 5.76 14.37 -15.25
CA ALA A 360 5.71 14.64 -16.69
C ALA A 360 6.13 16.05 -17.15
N PRO A 361 6.01 17.15 -16.38
CA PRO A 361 6.53 18.44 -16.83
C PRO A 361 8.06 18.43 -16.96
N LEU A 362 8.76 17.59 -16.19
CA LEU A 362 10.23 17.51 -16.15
C LEU A 362 10.81 16.65 -17.29
N LEU A 363 10.00 16.13 -18.22
CA LEU A 363 10.52 15.53 -19.45
C LEU A 363 11.35 16.52 -20.30
N GLU A 364 11.12 17.83 -20.11
CA GLU A 364 11.87 18.92 -20.75
C GLU A 364 13.13 19.32 -19.96
N ASP A 365 13.44 18.67 -18.84
CA ASP A 365 14.64 18.99 -18.08
C ASP A 365 15.89 18.85 -18.95
N SER A 366 16.82 19.79 -18.84
CA SER A 366 18.08 19.75 -19.57
C SER A 366 18.95 18.55 -19.20
N ASP A 367 18.86 18.07 -17.96
CA ASP A 367 19.69 17.00 -17.42
C ASP A 367 19.13 15.61 -17.76
N LYS A 368 19.97 14.76 -18.35
CA LYS A 368 19.58 13.41 -18.79
C LYS A 368 19.26 12.47 -17.63
N GLU A 369 19.95 12.61 -16.50
CA GLU A 369 19.73 11.78 -15.32
C GLU A 369 18.38 12.11 -14.67
N VAL A 370 18.03 13.41 -14.62
CA VAL A 370 16.69 13.84 -14.18
C VAL A 370 15.61 13.23 -15.08
N LYS A 371 15.79 13.28 -16.40
CA LYS A 371 14.84 12.65 -17.35
C LYS A 371 14.70 11.14 -17.15
N CYS A 372 15.77 10.42 -16.81
CA CYS A 372 15.68 9.00 -16.44
C CYS A 372 14.80 8.79 -15.20
N TRP A 373 14.92 9.64 -14.17
CA TRP A 373 14.05 9.60 -12.99
C TRP A 373 12.59 9.93 -13.31
N VAL A 374 12.35 10.85 -14.25
CA VAL A 374 11.00 11.17 -14.73
C VAL A 374 10.34 9.95 -15.35
N LEU A 375 11.05 9.21 -16.21
CA LEU A 375 10.49 8.02 -16.87
C LEU A 375 10.03 6.94 -15.87
N GLY A 376 10.75 6.77 -14.76
CA GLY A 376 10.36 5.86 -13.67
C GLY A 376 9.04 6.25 -12.98
N ASN A 377 8.60 7.50 -13.14
CA ASN A 377 7.36 8.04 -12.58
C ASN A 377 6.24 8.22 -13.63
N LEU A 378 6.52 8.03 -14.93
CA LEU A 378 5.51 8.11 -15.98
C LEU A 378 4.79 6.78 -16.14
N PHE A 379 3.45 6.80 -16.07
CA PHE A 379 2.64 5.59 -16.19
C PHE A 379 3.16 4.44 -15.31
N PRO A 380 3.44 4.67 -14.02
CA PRO A 380 4.25 3.76 -13.21
C PRO A 380 3.57 2.42 -12.93
N ASP A 381 2.27 2.32 -13.19
CA ASP A 381 1.47 1.09 -13.09
C ASP A 381 1.05 0.51 -14.46
N ALA A 382 1.54 1.08 -15.56
CA ALA A 382 1.29 0.57 -16.90
C ALA A 382 2.57 0.04 -17.55
N ASN A 383 2.40 -1.04 -18.31
CA ASN A 383 3.47 -1.67 -19.08
C ASN A 383 2.90 -2.16 -20.42
N ARG A 384 3.71 -2.88 -21.21
CA ARG A 384 3.34 -3.40 -22.54
C ARG A 384 2.02 -4.19 -22.56
N THR A 385 1.63 -4.83 -21.46
CA THR A 385 0.37 -5.59 -21.39
C THR A 385 -0.86 -4.71 -21.53
N PHE A 386 -0.79 -3.45 -21.10
CA PHE A 386 -1.88 -2.48 -21.22
C PHE A 386 -2.12 -2.00 -22.66
N LEU A 387 -1.25 -2.36 -23.61
CA LEU A 387 -1.47 -2.13 -25.03
C LEU A 387 -2.53 -3.09 -25.61
N ARG A 388 -2.83 -4.20 -24.90
CA ARG A 388 -3.88 -5.16 -25.26
C ARG A 388 -5.27 -4.53 -25.09
N PRO A 389 -6.18 -4.63 -26.07
CA PRO A 389 -7.49 -3.99 -26.03
C PRO A 389 -8.27 -4.23 -24.73
N GLU A 390 -8.18 -5.44 -24.16
CA GLU A 390 -8.93 -5.84 -22.97
C GLU A 390 -8.44 -5.15 -21.68
N LEU A 391 -7.21 -4.63 -21.69
CA LEU A 391 -6.57 -3.98 -20.54
C LEU A 391 -6.41 -2.46 -20.73
N ARG A 392 -6.57 -1.94 -21.96
CA ARG A 392 -6.43 -0.50 -22.29
C ARG A 392 -7.31 0.40 -21.42
N ASN A 393 -8.47 -0.10 -21.05
CA ASN A 393 -9.39 0.60 -20.16
C ASN A 393 -8.70 1.06 -18.85
N GLY A 394 -7.76 0.27 -18.31
CA GLY A 394 -6.95 0.65 -17.15
C GLY A 394 -6.15 1.97 -17.29
N LEU A 395 -5.92 2.41 -18.54
CA LEU A 395 -5.23 3.65 -18.87
C LEU A 395 -6.14 4.88 -18.87
N ALA A 396 -7.48 4.71 -18.86
CA ALA A 396 -8.43 5.82 -19.01
C ALA A 396 -8.26 6.93 -17.96
N LYS A 397 -7.77 6.60 -16.76
CA LYS A 397 -7.44 7.58 -15.71
C LYS A 397 -6.38 8.60 -16.11
N TYR A 398 -5.50 8.26 -17.05
CA TYR A 398 -4.49 9.16 -17.60
C TYR A 398 -5.07 10.10 -18.69
N LYS A 399 -6.26 9.83 -19.23
CA LYS A 399 -6.97 10.74 -20.15
C LYS A 399 -7.70 11.86 -19.41
N THR A 400 -8.27 11.54 -18.25
CA THR A 400 -9.24 12.39 -17.54
C THR A 400 -8.63 13.57 -16.79
N GLU A 401 -7.34 13.48 -16.45
CA GLU A 401 -6.65 14.59 -15.81
C GLU A 401 -5.94 15.45 -16.86
N LYS A 402 -6.22 16.77 -16.86
CA LYS A 402 -5.59 17.82 -17.70
C LYS A 402 -4.12 18.05 -17.33
N VAL A 403 -3.37 16.98 -17.17
CA VAL A 403 -2.26 16.97 -16.24
C VAL A 403 -0.96 17.38 -16.88
N ILE A 404 -0.68 17.03 -18.13
CA ILE A 404 0.33 17.68 -18.98
C ILE A 404 -0.03 17.42 -20.43
N GLY A 405 -0.33 18.49 -21.17
CA GLY A 405 -0.41 18.47 -22.62
C GLY A 405 -1.44 17.50 -23.21
N SER A 406 -1.56 17.52 -24.54
CA SER A 406 -2.24 16.44 -25.25
C SER A 406 -1.42 15.13 -25.16
N PRO A 407 -2.04 13.94 -25.23
CA PRO A 407 -1.30 12.67 -25.39
C PRO A 407 -0.26 12.72 -26.52
N LYS A 408 -0.58 13.47 -27.58
CA LYS A 408 0.33 13.82 -28.69
C LYS A 408 1.57 14.61 -28.25
N GLU A 409 1.43 15.62 -27.40
CA GLU A 409 2.60 16.34 -26.86
C GLU A 409 3.50 15.40 -26.09
N LEU A 410 2.95 14.58 -25.19
CA LEU A 410 3.74 13.62 -24.42
C LEU A 410 4.49 12.63 -25.33
N PHE A 411 3.82 12.13 -26.37
CA PHE A 411 4.45 11.30 -27.38
C PHE A 411 5.63 12.00 -28.06
N LEU A 412 5.47 13.26 -28.48
CA LEU A 412 6.54 14.02 -29.13
C LEU A 412 7.74 14.26 -28.21
N LYS A 413 7.50 14.52 -26.91
CA LYS A 413 8.57 14.68 -25.91
C LYS A 413 9.36 13.39 -25.73
N LEU A 414 8.67 12.26 -25.60
CA LEU A 414 9.29 10.95 -25.49
C LEU A 414 10.05 10.57 -26.77
N LYS A 415 9.49 10.88 -27.94
CA LYS A 415 10.16 10.70 -29.23
C LYS A 415 11.44 11.54 -29.30
N ASN A 416 11.39 12.81 -28.90
CA ASN A 416 12.57 13.67 -28.85
C ASN A 416 13.65 13.07 -27.94
N MET A 417 13.28 12.55 -26.77
CA MET A 417 14.23 11.85 -25.90
C MET A 417 14.83 10.60 -26.55
N LEU A 418 14.02 9.80 -27.25
CA LEU A 418 14.46 8.60 -27.96
C LEU A 418 15.43 8.94 -29.10
N ASP A 419 15.12 9.95 -29.91
CA ASP A 419 15.94 10.39 -31.05
C ASP A 419 17.34 10.86 -30.61
N HIS A 420 17.45 11.38 -29.38
CA HIS A 420 18.71 11.89 -28.80
C HIS A 420 19.38 10.89 -27.84
N LEU A 421 18.89 9.65 -27.79
CA LEU A 421 19.49 8.59 -26.98
C LEU A 421 20.80 8.11 -27.63
N GLN A 422 21.93 8.30 -26.95
CA GLN A 422 23.27 8.02 -27.51
C GLN A 422 23.62 6.52 -27.55
N SER A 423 22.85 5.69 -26.85
CA SER A 423 23.06 4.25 -26.69
C SER A 423 21.72 3.56 -26.50
N LYS A 424 21.66 2.23 -26.63
CA LYS A 424 20.43 1.45 -26.38
C LYS A 424 19.92 1.59 -24.94
N GLU A 425 20.81 1.89 -23.99
CA GLU A 425 20.50 2.10 -22.58
C GLU A 425 21.35 3.24 -22.02
N LEU A 426 20.74 4.10 -21.22
CA LEU A 426 21.42 5.07 -20.36
C LEU A 426 21.44 4.53 -18.92
N ILE A 427 22.60 4.54 -18.28
CA ILE A 427 22.78 4.06 -16.90
C ILE A 427 23.51 5.15 -16.11
N PHE A 428 22.97 5.48 -14.94
CA PHE A 428 23.62 6.35 -13.95
C PHE A 428 23.83 5.57 -12.65
N HIS A 429 25.08 5.60 -12.17
CA HIS A 429 25.48 5.02 -10.88
C HIS A 429 25.58 6.12 -9.84
N GLU A 430 25.41 5.76 -8.56
CA GLU A 430 25.47 6.68 -7.42
C GLU A 430 24.50 7.87 -7.59
N SER A 431 23.34 7.59 -8.19
CA SER A 431 22.34 8.59 -8.54
C SER A 431 21.59 9.02 -7.28
N ILE A 432 21.75 10.28 -6.85
CA ILE A 432 21.23 10.85 -5.58
C ILE A 432 21.94 10.29 -4.34
N PHE A 433 21.99 8.97 -4.23
CA PHE A 433 22.63 8.23 -3.14
C PHE A 433 23.69 7.27 -3.68
N PRO A 434 24.76 6.99 -2.90
CA PRO A 434 25.84 6.09 -3.33
C PRO A 434 25.38 4.67 -3.75
N TRP A 435 24.24 4.19 -3.25
CA TRP A 435 23.70 2.86 -3.56
C TRP A 435 22.62 2.87 -4.64
N CYS A 436 22.26 4.05 -5.17
CA CYS A 436 21.19 4.16 -6.14
C CYS A 436 21.73 4.06 -7.57
N ARG A 437 21.09 3.18 -8.34
CA ARG A 437 21.29 3.04 -9.78
C ARG A 437 19.97 3.30 -10.49
N ILE A 438 20.00 4.10 -11.55
CA ILE A 438 18.85 4.30 -12.44
C ILE A 438 19.29 3.99 -13.87
N SER A 439 18.42 3.32 -14.62
CA SER A 439 18.63 3.13 -16.04
C SER A 439 17.35 3.34 -16.84
N THR A 440 17.53 3.57 -18.13
CA THR A 440 16.44 3.71 -19.10
C THR A 440 16.90 3.12 -20.40
N SER A 441 16.12 2.20 -20.94
CA SER A 441 16.32 1.65 -22.27
C SER A 441 15.50 2.39 -23.33
N SER A 442 15.90 2.27 -24.59
CA SER A 442 15.08 2.70 -25.73
C SER A 442 13.70 2.05 -25.71
N ASP A 443 13.62 0.80 -25.24
CA ASP A 443 12.37 0.07 -25.12
C ASP A 443 11.42 0.71 -24.09
N ASP A 444 11.92 1.08 -22.91
CA ASP A 444 11.10 1.76 -21.89
C ASP A 444 10.45 3.03 -22.44
N ILE A 445 11.20 3.79 -23.24
CA ILE A 445 10.72 5.01 -23.89
C ILE A 445 9.67 4.66 -24.94
N ILE A 446 9.93 3.67 -25.81
CA ILE A 446 8.98 3.22 -26.84
C ILE A 446 7.66 2.74 -26.23
N VAL A 447 7.70 1.98 -25.14
CA VAL A 447 6.49 1.50 -24.46
C VAL A 447 5.65 2.67 -23.96
N LYS A 448 6.28 3.69 -23.35
CA LYS A 448 5.58 4.90 -22.87
C LYS A 448 5.06 5.75 -24.03
N MET A 449 5.75 5.79 -25.17
CA MET A 449 5.26 6.40 -26.41
C MET A 449 3.99 5.69 -26.90
N LEU A 450 3.99 4.36 -26.97
CA LEU A 450 2.84 3.57 -27.39
C LEU A 450 1.63 3.77 -26.45
N ILE A 451 1.87 3.80 -25.13
CA ILE A 451 0.83 4.13 -24.14
C ILE A 451 0.28 5.54 -24.38
N SER A 452 1.13 6.51 -24.72
CA SER A 452 0.68 7.88 -25.01
C SER A 452 -0.23 7.93 -26.25
N ILE A 453 0.05 7.15 -27.30
CA ILE A 453 -0.83 7.06 -28.48
C ILE A 453 -2.17 6.41 -28.13
N THR A 454 -2.21 5.34 -27.32
CA THR A 454 -3.48 4.69 -26.98
C THR A 454 -4.41 5.59 -26.15
N LEU A 455 -3.86 6.67 -25.58
CA LEU A 455 -4.64 7.70 -24.91
C LEU A 455 -5.30 8.69 -25.88
N ASP A 456 -4.80 8.80 -27.12
CA ASP A 456 -5.27 9.72 -28.18
C ASP A 456 -6.50 9.18 -28.95
N ASP A 457 -6.79 7.88 -28.85
CA ASP A 457 -7.99 7.28 -29.44
C ASP A 457 -9.27 7.71 -28.69
N GLU A 458 -10.34 8.05 -29.42
CA GLU A 458 -11.73 8.32 -28.95
C GLU A 458 -12.41 7.08 -28.32
N VAL A 459 -11.70 6.33 -27.48
CA VAL A 459 -12.28 5.27 -26.66
C VAL A 459 -12.75 5.91 -25.35
N THR A 460 -14.06 6.18 -25.35
CA THR A 460 -15.00 6.44 -24.25
C THR A 460 -14.38 6.48 -22.85
N ALA A 461 -14.22 7.70 -22.34
CA ALA A 461 -14.02 8.00 -20.94
C ALA A 461 -15.34 7.77 -20.17
N GLU A 462 -15.63 6.52 -19.82
CA GLU A 462 -16.56 6.23 -18.73
C GLU A 462 -15.97 5.18 -17.78
N LYS A 463 -15.77 5.63 -16.53
CA LYS A 463 -15.46 4.86 -15.32
C LYS A 463 -13.98 4.50 -15.13
N CYS A 464 -13.31 5.31 -14.30
CA CYS A 464 -11.89 5.21 -13.95
C CYS A 464 -11.53 3.91 -13.22
N TYR A 465 -10.31 3.43 -13.48
CA TYR A 465 -9.79 2.13 -13.02
C TYR A 465 -8.74 2.28 -11.92
N PHE A 466 -8.98 1.64 -10.77
CA PHE A 466 -7.96 1.39 -9.75
C PHE A 466 -7.34 0.02 -9.98
N HIS A 467 -6.06 -0.02 -10.37
CA HIS A 467 -5.28 -1.25 -10.30
C HIS A 467 -4.59 -1.28 -8.93
N PRO A 468 -4.89 -2.25 -8.05
CA PRO A 468 -3.98 -2.58 -6.98
C PRO A 468 -2.69 -3.10 -7.61
N THR A 469 -1.58 -2.42 -7.35
CA THR A 469 -0.25 -2.94 -7.67
C THR A 469 -0.01 -4.18 -6.81
N THR A 470 -0.25 -5.36 -7.36
CA THR A 470 0.46 -6.55 -6.90
C THR A 470 1.83 -6.49 -7.55
N SER A 471 2.86 -6.22 -6.74
CA SER A 471 4.26 -6.33 -7.13
C SER A 471 4.56 -7.77 -7.52
N ASP A 472 4.47 -8.09 -8.81
CA ASP A 472 5.07 -9.29 -9.40
C ASP A 472 5.43 -9.01 -10.86
N SER A 473 6.68 -8.59 -11.07
CA SER A 473 7.62 -9.07 -12.10
C SER A 473 8.86 -8.19 -12.13
N SER A 474 9.93 -8.75 -11.57
CA SER A 474 11.31 -8.68 -12.03
C SER A 474 11.61 -7.85 -13.29
N SER A 475 12.35 -6.76 -13.09
CA SER A 475 13.47 -6.37 -13.95
C SER A 475 14.37 -5.36 -13.21
N VAL A 476 15.04 -5.84 -12.15
CA VAL A 476 16.35 -5.32 -11.77
C VAL A 476 17.24 -6.54 -11.61
N VAL A 477 18.07 -6.77 -12.63
CA VAL A 477 19.24 -7.65 -12.48
C VAL A 477 20.18 -6.92 -11.53
N GLY A 478 20.21 -7.40 -10.30
CA GLY A 478 21.22 -7.11 -9.30
C GLY A 478 21.42 -8.39 -8.53
N GLU A 479 22.49 -9.12 -8.86
CA GLU A 479 22.96 -10.25 -8.06
C GLU A 479 23.23 -9.75 -6.64
N HIS A 480 22.38 -10.15 -5.69
CA HIS A 480 22.75 -10.20 -4.29
C HIS A 480 22.69 -11.67 -3.86
N PRO A 481 23.79 -12.20 -3.29
CA PRO A 481 23.80 -13.57 -2.80
C PRO A 481 22.88 -13.65 -1.59
N THR A 482 21.97 -14.62 -1.62
CA THR A 482 21.29 -15.13 -0.42
C THR A 482 22.32 -15.51 0.64
N PRO A 483 22.07 -15.15 1.90
CA PRO A 483 22.14 -16.16 2.94
C PRO A 483 20.85 -16.14 3.77
N TRP A 484 20.24 -17.34 3.84
CA TRP A 484 19.30 -17.87 4.84
C TRP A 484 18.56 -16.90 5.77
#